data_AF-A0A812UBR1-F1
#
_entry.id   AF-A0A812UBR1-F1
#
_cell.length_a   1.000
_cell.length_b   1.000
_cell.length_c   1.000
_cell.angle_alpha   90.00
_cell.angle_beta   90.00
_cell.angle_gamma   90.00
#
_symmetry.space_group_name_H-M   'P 1'
#
loop_
_entity.id
_entity.type
_entity.pdbx_description
1 polymer ?
#
loop_
_entity_poly.entity_id
_entity_poly.type
_entity_poly.pdbx_seq_one_letter_code
_entity_poly.pdbx_strand_id
1 'polypeptide(L)'
;MTGQGIRRLKAVGYIRRALTHFPERLCRLARAHGGHGGWSLEALTPRWQVHLQRGESCETLDVGRPRGLRHGDIISFCTPPANWASYCLHLESESEAEKQGRLPNRYPARFPCRSSLPEAPEAPEELRRLAWQTDQMRRRSEQDQVRVADWSNFSQYVKQHYSSHGIYCTSWKLTRGKPCDPKPASFEARKLPSWICELLAQDRPVPGSRELPYASCLEASGHKCGKWPSPTFGPLGSSGTQGTESDNLGNLPNSHCGSDGGIGRSDGTDAHVAHTEVQEVNPLLLQPIQDWLESVDDSGFLLQYYDQIVANFDSLKQIHDVYFHDGCLDPQFFLAAGVTKLGHKRILQKWFRDHFG
;
A
#
# COMPACT_ATOMS: atom_id res chain seq x y z
N MET A 1 -15.68 3.67 -51.67
CA MET A 1 -16.21 3.15 -50.39
C MET A 1 -15.03 2.81 -49.49
N THR A 2 -15.27 2.75 -48.17
CA THR A 2 -14.35 2.53 -47.03
C THR A 2 -13.45 3.70 -46.63
N GLY A 3 -14.02 4.55 -45.76
CA GLY A 3 -13.30 5.49 -44.91
C GLY A 3 -12.60 4.78 -43.75
N GLN A 4 -11.43 5.30 -43.38
CA GLN A 4 -10.74 4.94 -42.14
C GLN A 4 -10.97 6.04 -41.11
N GLY A 5 -11.63 5.64 -40.01
CA GLY A 5 -11.99 6.50 -38.90
C GLY A 5 -10.77 6.88 -38.05
N ILE A 6 -10.47 8.17 -38.02
CA ILE A 6 -9.55 8.75 -37.05
C ILE A 6 -10.29 8.84 -35.71
N ARG A 7 -10.02 7.90 -34.80
CA ARG A 7 -10.47 8.02 -33.40
C ARG A 7 -9.60 9.06 -32.70
N ARG A 8 -10.07 10.32 -32.66
CA ARG A 8 -9.47 11.38 -31.83
C ARG A 8 -9.79 11.09 -30.35
N LEU A 9 -8.74 10.95 -29.53
CA LEU A 9 -8.84 10.90 -28.08
C LEU A 9 -9.45 12.21 -27.56
N LYS A 10 -10.54 12.11 -26.79
CA LYS A 10 -11.16 13.25 -26.11
C LYS A 10 -10.55 13.36 -24.72
N ALA A 11 -9.58 14.23 -24.53
CA ALA A 11 -9.15 14.60 -23.17
C ALA A 11 -10.24 15.46 -22.52
N VAL A 12 -10.87 14.93 -21.47
CA VAL A 12 -11.85 15.65 -20.64
C VAL A 12 -11.36 15.60 -19.21
N GLY A 13 -11.09 16.77 -18.63
CA GLY A 13 -10.69 16.94 -17.24
C GLY A 13 -11.84 17.50 -16.39
N TYR A 14 -11.85 17.14 -15.11
CA TYR A 14 -12.79 17.69 -14.12
C TYR A 14 -12.02 18.23 -12.91
N ILE A 15 -12.35 19.43 -12.46
CA ILE A 15 -11.84 19.98 -11.20
C ILE A 15 -12.84 19.62 -10.10
N ARG A 16 -12.35 19.01 -9.01
CA ARG A 16 -13.13 18.55 -7.86
C ARG A 16 -12.58 19.19 -6.59
N ARG A 17 -13.47 19.48 -5.63
CA ARG A 17 -13.08 19.87 -4.27
C ARG A 17 -12.92 18.61 -3.40
N ALA A 18 -11.84 18.54 -2.63
CA ALA A 18 -11.49 17.36 -1.83
C ALA A 18 -12.19 17.28 -0.45
N LEU A 19 -13.07 18.22 -0.10
CA LEU A 19 -13.46 18.47 1.30
C LEU A 19 -14.94 18.22 1.65
N THR A 20 -15.72 17.54 0.80
CA THR A 20 -17.12 17.20 1.13
C THR A 20 -17.47 15.78 0.67
N HIS A 21 -18.32 15.09 1.43
CA HIS A 21 -18.79 13.70 1.25
C HIS A 21 -19.32 13.31 -0.14
N PHE A 22 -19.48 14.28 -1.05
CA PHE A 22 -19.68 14.06 -2.47
C PHE A 22 -18.75 14.99 -3.26
N PRO A 23 -17.90 14.48 -4.17
CA PRO A 23 -17.10 15.33 -5.04
C PRO A 23 -18.02 15.96 -6.09
N GLU A 24 -18.63 17.11 -5.76
CA GLU A 24 -19.33 17.93 -6.74
C GLU A 24 -18.32 18.34 -7.84
N ARG A 25 -18.65 18.03 -9.10
CA ARG A 25 -17.86 18.47 -10.25
C ARG A 25 -18.13 19.96 -10.44
N LEU A 26 -17.13 20.80 -10.19
CA LEU A 26 -17.31 22.26 -10.20
C LEU A 26 -17.33 22.79 -11.63
N CYS A 27 -16.35 22.35 -12.44
CA CYS A 27 -16.23 22.73 -13.83
C CYS A 27 -15.70 21.58 -14.69
N ARG A 28 -15.99 21.66 -15.99
CA ARG A 28 -15.51 20.76 -17.04
C ARG A 28 -14.47 21.48 -17.88
N LEU A 29 -13.29 20.87 -18.03
CA LEU A 29 -12.26 21.31 -18.96
C LEU A 29 -12.25 20.35 -20.15
N ALA A 30 -12.46 20.86 -21.35
CA ALA A 30 -12.54 20.06 -22.58
C ALA A 30 -11.72 20.69 -23.69
N ARG A 31 -11.14 19.88 -24.57
CA ARG A 31 -10.49 20.38 -25.79
C ARG A 31 -11.56 20.74 -26.83
N ALA A 32 -11.55 21.98 -27.33
CA ALA A 32 -12.51 22.46 -28.32
C ALA A 32 -12.38 21.67 -29.63
N HIS A 33 -13.52 21.32 -30.23
CA HIS A 33 -13.56 20.46 -31.42
C HIS A 33 -13.28 21.18 -32.77
N GLY A 34 -12.94 22.46 -32.75
CA GLY A 34 -12.42 23.18 -33.92
C GLY A 34 -10.91 22.99 -34.07
N GLY A 35 -10.40 22.87 -35.31
CA GLY A 35 -9.00 22.53 -35.64
C GLY A 35 -7.87 23.38 -35.02
N HIS A 36 -8.18 24.37 -34.18
CA HIS A 36 -7.22 25.22 -33.50
C HIS A 36 -6.78 24.73 -32.12
N GLY A 37 -7.19 23.53 -31.69
CA GLY A 37 -6.60 22.88 -30.50
C GLY A 37 -6.78 23.62 -29.17
N GLY A 38 -7.70 24.60 -29.09
CA GLY A 38 -7.96 25.36 -27.88
C GLY A 38 -8.63 24.52 -26.79
N TRP A 39 -8.52 24.98 -25.54
CA TRP A 39 -9.26 24.42 -24.41
C TRP A 39 -10.53 25.24 -24.15
N SER A 40 -11.53 24.62 -23.55
CA SER A 40 -12.75 25.27 -23.09
C SER A 40 -13.04 24.89 -21.65
N LEU A 41 -13.51 25.85 -20.87
CA LEU A 41 -13.94 25.70 -19.49
C LEU A 41 -15.45 25.94 -19.38
N GLU A 42 -16.15 25.11 -18.62
CA GLU A 42 -17.59 25.21 -18.42
C GLU A 42 -17.93 24.99 -16.95
N ALA A 43 -18.68 25.92 -16.37
CA ALA A 43 -19.22 25.74 -15.01
C ALA A 43 -20.34 24.67 -15.04
N LEU A 44 -20.30 23.73 -14.11
CA LEU A 44 -21.25 22.60 -14.06
C LEU A 44 -22.31 22.76 -12.97
N THR A 45 -22.09 23.63 -11.98
CA THR A 45 -22.99 23.81 -10.84
C THR A 45 -23.27 25.29 -10.59
N PRO A 46 -24.54 25.69 -10.36
CA PRO A 46 -24.88 27.08 -10.05
C PRO A 46 -24.47 27.49 -8.64
N ARG A 47 -24.18 26.53 -7.75
CA ARG A 47 -23.75 26.81 -6.37
C ARG A 47 -22.39 27.49 -6.30
N TRP A 48 -21.55 27.28 -7.30
CA TRP A 48 -20.19 27.80 -7.34
C TRP A 48 -20.04 28.74 -8.52
N GLN A 49 -19.80 30.01 -8.23
CA GLN A 49 -19.43 30.97 -9.26
C GLN A 49 -18.01 30.65 -9.72
N VAL A 50 -17.85 30.36 -11.01
CA VAL A 50 -16.54 30.17 -11.65
C VAL A 50 -16.21 31.46 -12.37
N HIS A 51 -15.12 32.10 -12.00
CA HIS A 51 -14.66 33.33 -12.61
C HIS A 51 -13.47 33.05 -13.52
N LEU A 52 -13.49 33.62 -14.72
CA LEU A 52 -12.40 33.58 -15.67
C LEU A 52 -11.85 35.01 -15.83
N GLN A 53 -10.60 35.21 -15.43
CA GLN A 53 -9.91 36.48 -15.59
C GLN A 53 -8.99 36.43 -16.81
N ARG A 54 -9.09 37.45 -17.65
CA ARG A 54 -8.27 37.65 -18.85
C ARG A 54 -7.72 39.08 -18.83
N GLY A 55 -6.45 39.22 -18.44
CA GLY A 55 -5.84 40.52 -18.16
C GLY A 55 -6.58 41.24 -17.03
N GLU A 56 -7.12 42.42 -17.33
CA GLU A 56 -7.89 43.24 -16.38
C GLU A 56 -9.38 42.90 -16.33
N SER A 57 -9.88 42.09 -17.29
CA SER A 57 -11.28 41.70 -17.34
C SER A 57 -11.55 40.43 -16.54
N CYS A 58 -12.65 40.40 -15.78
CA CYS A 58 -13.11 39.22 -15.05
C CYS A 58 -14.56 38.92 -15.45
N GLU A 59 -14.81 37.71 -15.95
CA GLU A 59 -16.14 37.24 -16.35
C GLU A 59 -16.57 36.07 -15.46
N THR A 60 -17.80 36.11 -14.94
CA THR A 60 -18.42 34.96 -14.28
C THR A 60 -19.03 34.03 -15.34
N LEU A 61 -18.66 32.76 -15.32
CA LEU A 61 -19.15 31.77 -16.27
C LEU A 61 -20.57 31.33 -15.95
N ASP A 62 -21.44 31.38 -16.95
CA ASP A 62 -22.77 30.77 -16.90
C ASP A 62 -22.66 29.24 -16.84
N VAL A 63 -23.50 28.61 -16.03
CA VAL A 63 -23.60 27.14 -15.95
C VAL A 63 -24.02 26.55 -17.30
N GLY A 64 -23.29 25.53 -17.76
CA GLY A 64 -23.59 24.84 -19.01
C GLY A 64 -23.12 25.56 -20.29
N ARG A 65 -22.48 26.73 -20.18
CA ARG A 65 -21.94 27.47 -21.33
C ARG A 65 -20.41 27.41 -21.37
N PRO A 66 -19.80 26.61 -22.26
CA PRO A 66 -18.35 26.53 -22.35
C PRO A 66 -17.74 27.83 -22.88
N ARG A 67 -16.65 28.28 -22.27
CA ARG A 67 -15.82 29.41 -22.70
C ARG A 67 -14.43 28.94 -23.11
N GLY A 68 -13.96 29.43 -24.26
CA GLY A 68 -12.60 29.14 -24.73
C GLY A 68 -11.55 29.79 -23.84
N LEU A 69 -10.58 28.99 -23.39
CA LEU A 69 -9.42 29.42 -22.62
C LEU A 69 -8.30 29.90 -23.53
N ARG A 70 -7.59 30.93 -23.09
CA ARG A 70 -6.36 31.46 -23.70
C ARG A 70 -5.20 31.30 -22.74
N HIS A 71 -3.98 31.35 -23.28
CA HIS A 71 -2.78 31.38 -22.46
C HIS A 71 -2.80 32.63 -21.56
N GLY A 72 -2.56 32.43 -20.26
CA GLY A 72 -2.60 33.49 -19.25
C GLY A 72 -3.98 33.73 -18.62
N ASP A 73 -5.03 33.01 -19.02
CA ASP A 73 -6.31 33.08 -18.33
C ASP A 73 -6.18 32.50 -16.90
N ILE A 74 -6.77 33.17 -15.90
CA ILE A 74 -6.79 32.75 -14.49
C ILE A 74 -8.20 32.28 -14.13
N ILE A 75 -8.31 31.13 -13.47
CA ILE A 75 -9.60 30.54 -13.04
C ILE A 75 -9.70 30.68 -11.53
N SER A 76 -10.79 31.29 -11.05
CA SER A 76 -11.13 31.40 -9.63
C SER A 76 -12.50 30.79 -9.33
N PHE A 77 -12.70 30.36 -8.09
CA PHE A 77 -13.95 29.80 -7.60
C PHE A 77 -14.46 30.64 -6.42
N CYS A 78 -15.78 30.89 -6.36
CA CYS A 78 -16.51 31.65 -5.35
C CYS A 78 -16.25 33.15 -5.25
N THR A 79 -15.01 33.59 -5.42
CA THR A 79 -14.66 35.01 -5.40
C THR A 79 -13.98 35.39 -6.70
N PRO A 80 -14.30 36.58 -7.26
CA PRO A 80 -13.50 37.11 -8.35
C PRO A 80 -12.05 37.22 -7.87
N PRO A 81 -11.07 36.86 -8.70
CA PRO A 81 -9.67 36.95 -8.33
C PRO A 81 -9.35 38.38 -7.93
N ALA A 82 -9.13 38.61 -6.64
CA ALA A 82 -8.53 39.84 -6.16
C ALA A 82 -7.05 39.83 -6.57
N ASN A 83 -6.47 41.00 -6.82
CA ASN A 83 -5.15 41.22 -7.43
C ASN A 83 -3.96 40.47 -6.76
N TRP A 84 -4.18 39.78 -5.65
CA TRP A 84 -3.17 39.10 -4.84
C TRP A 84 -3.42 37.58 -4.62
N ALA A 85 -4.52 37.00 -5.09
CA ALA A 85 -4.84 35.58 -4.91
C ALA A 85 -5.18 34.89 -6.25
N SER A 86 -4.16 34.60 -7.05
CA SER A 86 -4.31 33.97 -8.37
C SER A 86 -3.65 32.60 -8.40
N TYR A 87 -4.41 31.55 -8.71
CA TYR A 87 -3.86 30.26 -9.11
C TYR A 87 -3.53 30.32 -10.60
N CYS A 88 -2.25 30.50 -10.94
CA CYS A 88 -1.80 30.45 -12.34
C CYS A 88 -1.75 28.99 -12.82
N LEU A 89 -2.68 28.60 -13.69
CA LEU A 89 -2.57 27.36 -14.45
C LEU A 89 -1.62 27.58 -15.63
N HIS A 90 -0.38 27.09 -15.51
CA HIS A 90 0.51 26.99 -16.66
C HIS A 90 0.04 25.82 -17.55
N LEU A 91 -0.75 26.14 -18.57
CA LEU A 91 -1.03 25.25 -19.70
C LEU A 91 0.21 25.22 -20.61
N GLU A 92 1.11 24.29 -20.37
CA GLU A 92 2.17 23.97 -21.32
C GLU A 92 1.55 23.36 -22.59
N SER A 93 1.90 23.93 -23.74
CA SER A 93 1.47 23.43 -25.06
C SER A 93 2.05 22.03 -25.28
N GLU A 94 1.18 21.02 -25.38
CA GLU A 94 1.50 19.60 -25.64
C GLU A 94 2.26 19.33 -26.97
N SER A 95 2.56 20.33 -27.79
CA SER A 95 3.21 20.11 -29.10
C SER A 95 4.63 19.54 -29.03
N GLU A 96 5.31 19.67 -27.89
CA GLU A 96 6.63 19.04 -27.64
C GLU A 96 6.51 17.63 -27.02
N ALA A 97 5.42 17.33 -26.32
CA ALA A 97 5.23 16.05 -25.61
C ALA A 97 4.85 14.89 -26.55
N GLU A 98 4.08 15.15 -27.62
CA GLU A 98 3.67 14.11 -28.57
C GLU A 98 4.82 13.60 -29.47
N LYS A 99 5.93 14.34 -29.61
CA LYS A 99 7.12 13.84 -30.32
C LYS A 99 8.03 12.95 -29.45
N GLN A 100 7.76 12.82 -28.14
CA GLN A 100 8.62 12.10 -27.20
C GLN A 100 8.22 10.62 -26.97
N GLY A 101 7.19 10.14 -27.66
CA GLY A 101 6.64 8.79 -27.51
C GLY A 101 7.47 7.60 -27.99
N ARG A 102 8.81 7.69 -28.11
CA ARG A 102 9.62 6.56 -28.61
C ARG A 102 10.88 6.18 -27.84
N LEU A 103 11.15 6.71 -26.65
CA LEU A 103 12.22 6.15 -25.79
C LEU A 103 11.86 6.37 -24.30
N PRO A 104 11.60 5.33 -23.50
CA PRO A 104 11.28 5.46 -22.06
C PRO A 104 12.45 5.94 -21.18
N ASN A 105 13.58 6.34 -21.79
CA ASN A 105 14.84 6.66 -21.10
C ASN A 105 15.45 8.01 -21.51
N ARG A 106 14.67 8.96 -22.06
CA ARG A 106 15.22 10.28 -22.38
C ARG A 106 15.17 11.19 -21.15
N TYR A 107 16.36 11.65 -20.75
CA TYR A 107 16.56 12.60 -19.66
C TYR A 107 15.79 13.90 -19.91
N PRO A 108 15.03 14.45 -18.93
CA PRO A 108 14.32 15.71 -19.11
C PRO A 108 15.31 16.87 -19.33
N ALA A 109 15.03 17.75 -20.28
CA ALA A 109 15.96 18.82 -20.70
C ALA A 109 16.30 19.83 -19.58
N ARG A 110 15.48 19.91 -18.53
CA ARG A 110 15.73 20.75 -17.36
C ARG A 110 15.32 20.01 -16.09
N PHE A 111 16.31 19.69 -15.26
CA PHE A 111 16.05 19.31 -13.87
C PHE A 111 15.79 20.60 -13.07
N PRO A 112 14.79 20.65 -12.18
CA PRO A 112 14.61 21.75 -11.26
C PRO A 112 15.69 21.67 -10.17
N CYS A 113 16.93 21.99 -10.51
CA CYS A 113 18.01 22.15 -9.54
C CYS A 113 18.45 23.61 -9.56
N ARG A 114 17.96 24.40 -8.61
CA ARG A 114 18.83 25.38 -7.96
C ARG A 114 19.57 24.59 -6.87
N SER A 115 20.87 24.39 -7.03
CA SER A 115 21.69 23.92 -5.91
C SER A 115 21.47 24.88 -4.74
N SER A 116 21.31 24.35 -3.53
CA SER A 116 21.26 25.16 -2.30
C SER A 116 22.58 25.88 -2.02
N LEU A 117 23.62 25.60 -2.80
CA LEU A 117 24.92 26.26 -2.77
C LEU A 117 25.18 26.90 -4.14
N PRO A 118 25.14 28.23 -4.26
CA PRO A 118 25.37 28.93 -5.53
C PRO A 118 26.80 28.78 -6.07
N GLU A 119 27.75 28.31 -5.23
CA GLU A 119 29.16 28.13 -5.58
C GLU A 119 29.55 26.68 -5.94
N ALA A 120 28.62 25.72 -5.86
CA ALA A 120 28.95 24.34 -6.21
C ALA A 120 29.13 24.20 -7.73
N PRO A 121 30.21 23.55 -8.21
CA PRO A 121 30.40 23.31 -9.64
C PRO A 121 29.25 22.49 -10.21
N GLU A 122 28.81 22.82 -11.43
CA GLU A 122 27.72 22.11 -12.09
C GLU A 122 28.12 20.64 -12.34
N ALA A 123 27.28 19.71 -11.89
CA ALA A 123 27.58 18.29 -12.05
C ALA A 123 27.68 17.90 -13.54
N PRO A 124 28.67 17.07 -13.92
CA PRO A 124 28.76 16.48 -15.25
C PRO A 124 27.41 15.91 -15.71
N GLU A 125 27.04 16.10 -16.98
CA GLU A 125 25.75 15.67 -17.52
C GLU A 125 25.51 14.17 -17.33
N GLU A 126 26.58 13.37 -17.40
CA GLU A 126 26.52 11.93 -17.17
C GLU A 126 26.08 11.57 -15.75
N LEU A 127 26.59 12.26 -14.73
CA LEU A 127 26.20 12.03 -13.34
C LEU A 127 24.76 12.47 -13.07
N ARG A 128 24.32 13.53 -13.76
CA ARG A 128 22.92 13.96 -13.74
C ARG A 128 21.99 12.89 -14.32
N ARG A 129 22.34 12.31 -15.47
CA ARG A 129 21.61 11.18 -16.07
C ARG A 129 21.59 9.96 -15.15
N LEU A 130 22.73 9.64 -14.52
CA LEU A 130 22.88 8.50 -13.61
C LEU A 130 22.02 8.66 -12.36
N ALA A 131 21.96 9.87 -11.78
CA ALA A 131 21.10 10.18 -10.65
C ALA A 131 19.61 10.00 -11.00
N TRP A 132 19.20 10.48 -12.19
CA TRP A 132 17.84 10.26 -12.69
C TRP A 132 17.51 8.79 -12.92
N GLN A 133 18.42 8.03 -13.56
CA GLN A 133 18.24 6.58 -13.75
C GLN A 133 18.11 5.85 -12.40
N THR A 134 18.88 6.27 -11.39
CA THR A 134 18.81 5.70 -10.04
C THR A 134 17.45 5.97 -9.39
N ASP A 135 16.91 7.19 -9.54
CA ASP A 135 15.56 7.52 -9.07
C ASP A 135 14.47 6.70 -9.79
N GLN A 136 14.59 6.55 -11.12
CA GLN A 136 13.64 5.74 -11.90
C GLN A 136 13.68 4.26 -11.47
N MET A 137 14.87 3.71 -11.30
CA MET A 137 15.05 2.35 -10.78
C MET A 137 14.39 2.23 -9.42
N ARG A 138 14.63 3.18 -8.49
CA ARG A 138 14.00 3.18 -7.16
C ARG A 138 12.48 3.12 -7.24
N ARG A 139 11.87 3.99 -8.03
CA ARG A 139 10.40 4.02 -8.22
C ARG A 139 9.85 2.73 -8.83
N ARG A 140 10.56 2.14 -9.80
CA ARG A 140 10.17 0.84 -10.37
C ARG A 140 10.32 -0.30 -9.36
N SER A 141 11.34 -0.25 -8.50
CA SER A 141 11.51 -1.23 -7.42
C SER A 141 10.42 -1.13 -6.36
N GLU A 142 9.95 0.09 -6.04
CA GLU A 142 8.79 0.31 -5.16
C GLU A 142 7.49 -0.28 -5.75
N GLN A 143 7.46 -0.53 -7.06
CA GLN A 143 6.35 -1.14 -7.79
C GLN A 143 6.58 -2.65 -8.08
N ASP A 144 7.61 -3.28 -7.51
CA ASP A 144 8.04 -4.65 -7.80
C ASP A 144 8.29 -4.93 -9.30
N GLN A 145 8.57 -3.89 -10.10
CA GLN A 145 8.83 -4.00 -11.54
C GLN A 145 10.31 -4.30 -11.87
N VAL A 146 11.19 -4.34 -10.86
CA VAL A 146 12.63 -4.57 -11.04
C VAL A 146 13.03 -5.84 -10.33
N ARG A 147 13.67 -6.76 -11.04
CA ARG A 147 14.22 -7.98 -10.43
C ARG A 147 15.46 -7.63 -9.60
N VAL A 148 15.68 -8.35 -8.51
CA VAL A 148 16.84 -8.15 -7.60
C VAL A 148 18.18 -8.21 -8.35
N ALA A 149 18.29 -9.07 -9.36
CA ALA A 149 19.49 -9.18 -10.20
C ALA A 149 19.78 -7.90 -11.01
N ASP A 150 18.74 -7.24 -11.53
CA ASP A 150 18.86 -6.00 -12.29
C ASP A 150 19.33 -4.85 -11.38
N TRP A 151 18.90 -4.85 -10.11
CA TRP A 151 19.35 -3.88 -9.11
C TRP A 151 20.84 -4.01 -8.80
N SER A 152 21.32 -5.24 -8.61
CA SER A 152 22.73 -5.50 -8.30
C SER A 152 23.63 -5.02 -9.43
N ASN A 153 23.33 -5.40 -10.67
CA ASN A 153 24.07 -4.98 -11.86
C ASN A 153 24.05 -3.45 -12.05
N PHE A 154 22.88 -2.83 -11.90
CA PHE A 154 22.76 -1.37 -11.98
C PHE A 154 23.58 -0.67 -10.89
N SER A 155 23.55 -1.18 -9.66
CA SER A 155 24.32 -0.60 -8.55
C SER A 155 25.84 -0.67 -8.78
N GLN A 156 26.34 -1.74 -9.41
CA GLN A 156 27.75 -1.87 -9.76
C GLN A 156 28.15 -0.91 -10.89
N TYR A 157 27.29 -0.76 -11.90
CA TYR A 157 27.47 0.23 -12.97
C TYR A 157 27.55 1.65 -12.40
N VAL A 158 26.63 2.00 -11.50
CA VAL A 158 26.61 3.31 -10.83
C VAL A 158 27.90 3.56 -10.05
N LYS A 159 28.38 2.56 -9.27
CA LYS A 159 29.64 2.68 -8.52
C LYS A 159 30.85 2.87 -9.43
N GLN A 160 30.95 2.09 -10.50
CA GLN A 160 32.05 2.22 -11.47
C GLN A 160 32.05 3.60 -12.13
N HIS A 161 30.87 4.12 -12.47
CA HIS A 161 30.71 5.41 -13.11
C HIS A 161 30.98 6.59 -12.15
N TYR A 162 30.61 6.50 -10.88
CA TYR A 162 31.03 7.50 -9.89
C TYR A 162 32.55 7.47 -9.69
N SER A 163 33.15 6.28 -9.67
CA SER A 163 34.61 6.12 -9.53
C SER A 163 35.39 6.75 -10.68
N SER A 164 34.87 6.72 -11.92
CA SER A 164 35.52 7.37 -13.07
C SER A 164 35.53 8.89 -12.99
N HIS A 165 34.62 9.49 -12.21
CA HIS A 165 34.55 10.92 -11.91
C HIS A 165 35.27 11.29 -10.60
N GLY A 166 36.06 10.37 -10.03
CA GLY A 166 36.77 10.58 -8.77
C GLY A 166 35.87 10.60 -7.53
N ILE A 167 34.61 10.18 -7.67
CA ILE A 167 33.65 10.08 -6.57
C ILE A 167 33.69 8.66 -6.05
N TYR A 168 34.36 8.46 -4.92
CA TYR A 168 34.44 7.16 -4.29
C TYR A 168 33.27 6.99 -3.33
N CYS A 169 32.42 5.99 -3.60
CA CYS A 169 31.46 5.55 -2.60
C CYS A 169 32.24 4.87 -1.47
N THR A 170 32.40 5.53 -0.33
CA THR A 170 32.71 4.82 0.90
C THR A 170 31.53 3.92 1.17
N SER A 171 31.74 2.59 1.10
CA SER A 171 30.78 1.63 1.63
C SER A 171 30.38 2.16 2.99
N TRP A 172 29.08 2.27 3.26
CA TRP A 172 28.61 2.61 4.59
C TRP A 172 29.27 1.59 5.50
N LYS A 173 30.31 2.00 6.23
CA LYS A 173 31.01 1.09 7.10
C LYS A 173 29.94 0.77 8.13
N LEU A 174 29.35 -0.42 8.05
CA LEU A 174 28.87 -1.06 9.25
C LEU A 174 30.12 -1.25 10.08
N THR A 175 30.48 -0.20 10.82
CA THR A 175 31.52 -0.25 11.81
C THR A 175 31.05 -1.31 12.80
N ARG A 176 31.61 -2.52 12.71
CA ARG A 176 32.03 -3.21 13.93
C ARG A 176 32.96 -2.22 14.62
N GLY A 177 32.38 -1.42 15.52
CA GLY A 177 32.97 -0.15 15.97
C GLY A 177 34.34 -0.31 16.59
N LYS A 178 35.22 0.67 16.31
CA LYS A 178 35.99 1.29 17.39
C LYS A 178 35.07 2.34 18.03
N PRO A 179 35.12 2.50 19.36
CA PRO A 179 34.15 3.24 20.12
C PRO A 179 34.05 4.65 19.56
N CYS A 180 32.83 5.05 19.24
CA CYS A 180 32.46 6.46 19.20
C CYS A 180 32.95 7.14 20.49
N ASP A 181 33.02 8.46 20.51
CA ASP A 181 32.98 9.23 21.77
C ASP A 181 32.09 8.49 22.76
N PRO A 182 32.55 8.27 24.02
CA PRO A 182 31.83 7.43 24.97
C PRO A 182 30.38 7.79 24.85
N LYS A 183 29.56 6.80 24.42
CA LYS A 183 28.11 6.97 24.29
C LYS A 183 27.71 7.76 25.52
N PRO A 184 27.18 9.00 25.40
CA PRO A 184 26.84 9.79 26.57
C PRO A 184 26.09 8.84 27.48
N ALA A 185 26.61 8.66 28.72
CA ALA A 185 26.36 7.50 29.57
C ALA A 185 24.94 7.03 29.30
N SER A 186 24.82 5.83 28.71
CA SER A 186 23.57 5.31 28.13
C SER A 186 22.41 5.89 28.89
N PHE A 187 21.62 6.76 28.24
CA PHE A 187 20.52 7.47 28.89
C PHE A 187 19.91 6.57 29.96
N GLU A 188 19.88 7.03 31.21
CA GLU A 188 19.30 6.26 32.31
C GLU A 188 18.00 5.63 31.80
N ALA A 189 17.86 4.32 31.99
CA ALA A 189 16.73 3.58 31.48
C ALA A 189 15.45 4.35 31.87
N ARG A 190 14.76 4.88 30.86
CA ARG A 190 13.64 5.79 31.11
C ARG A 190 12.56 5.00 31.82
N LYS A 191 12.02 5.59 32.88
CA LYS A 191 10.81 5.06 33.52
C LYS A 191 9.72 5.00 32.46
N LEU A 192 9.33 3.78 32.10
CA LEU A 192 8.15 3.55 31.29
C LEU A 192 6.92 3.97 32.11
N PRO A 193 5.88 4.56 31.47
CA PRO A 193 4.58 4.76 32.08
C PRO A 193 4.08 3.48 32.79
N SER A 194 3.40 3.62 33.92
CA SER A 194 2.96 2.48 34.75
C SER A 194 2.13 1.47 33.98
N TRP A 195 1.22 1.93 33.10
CA TRP A 195 0.38 1.05 32.29
C TRP A 195 1.19 0.16 31.32
N ILE A 196 2.31 0.66 30.77
CA ILE A 196 3.22 -0.14 29.93
C ILE A 196 3.95 -1.16 30.79
N CYS A 197 4.35 -0.78 32.01
CA CYS A 197 5.00 -1.70 32.93
C CYS A 197 4.08 -2.84 33.35
N GLU A 198 2.80 -2.54 33.60
CA GLU A 198 1.78 -3.55 33.91
C GLU A 198 1.56 -4.52 32.76
N LEU A 199 1.49 -4.00 31.52
CA LEU A 199 1.31 -4.81 30.31
C LEU A 199 2.53 -5.72 30.05
N LEU A 200 3.75 -5.17 30.16
CA LEU A 200 4.99 -5.93 29.96
C LEU A 200 5.28 -6.89 31.12
N ALA A 201 4.77 -6.64 32.33
CA ALA A 201 4.90 -7.55 33.46
C ALA A 201 3.98 -8.77 33.35
N GLN A 202 2.90 -8.68 32.57
CA GLN A 202 2.00 -9.80 32.27
C GLN A 202 2.56 -10.72 31.16
N ASP A 203 3.45 -10.19 30.33
CA ASP A 203 4.02 -10.88 29.19
C ASP A 203 5.04 -11.94 29.66
N ARG A 204 4.80 -13.21 29.31
CA ARG A 204 5.63 -14.33 29.79
C ARG A 204 6.76 -14.60 28.79
N PRO A 205 8.02 -14.72 29.24
CA PRO A 205 9.09 -15.12 28.34
C PRO A 205 8.84 -16.53 27.81
N VAL A 206 8.96 -16.69 26.50
CA VAL A 206 8.85 -17.98 25.80
C VAL A 206 9.92 -18.95 26.32
N PRO A 207 9.58 -20.24 26.56
CA PRO A 207 10.55 -21.23 27.01
C PRO A 207 11.80 -21.26 26.11
N GLY A 208 12.98 -21.07 26.71
CA GLY A 208 14.26 -21.06 25.99
C GLY A 208 14.72 -19.68 25.49
N SER A 209 13.94 -18.62 25.65
CA SER A 209 14.39 -17.25 25.35
C SER A 209 15.32 -16.72 26.44
N ARG A 210 16.32 -15.92 26.02
CA ARG A 210 17.09 -15.07 26.94
C ARG A 210 16.22 -13.95 27.49
N GLU A 211 16.77 -13.28 28.50
CA GLU A 211 16.23 -12.12 29.23
C GLU A 211 15.41 -11.17 28.33
N LEU A 212 14.24 -10.75 28.80
CA LEU A 212 13.33 -9.90 28.02
C LEU A 212 14.05 -8.60 27.60
N PRO A 213 13.92 -8.16 26.34
CA PRO A 213 14.65 -7.00 25.82
C PRO A 213 14.33 -5.68 26.55
N TYR A 214 13.31 -5.66 27.41
CA TYR A 214 12.86 -4.52 28.21
C TYR A 214 13.07 -4.71 29.73
N ALA A 215 13.80 -5.73 30.17
CA ALA A 215 14.03 -6.03 31.59
C ALA A 215 14.64 -4.84 32.36
N SER A 216 15.63 -4.16 31.80
CA SER A 216 16.28 -2.99 32.42
C SER A 216 15.35 -1.77 32.54
N CYS A 217 14.38 -1.62 31.64
CA CYS A 217 13.40 -0.53 31.69
C CYS A 217 12.31 -0.80 32.75
N LEU A 218 11.89 -2.06 32.91
CA LEU A 218 10.98 -2.48 33.98
C LEU A 218 11.60 -2.27 35.36
N GLU A 219 12.88 -2.65 35.52
CA GLU A 219 13.62 -2.48 36.77
C GLU A 219 13.77 -0.99 37.13
N ALA A 220 14.10 -0.13 36.16
CA ALA A 220 14.16 1.32 36.36
C ALA A 220 12.80 1.95 36.73
N SER A 221 11.69 1.35 36.28
CA SER A 221 10.32 1.70 36.67
C SER A 221 9.87 1.10 38.00
N GLY A 222 10.72 0.33 38.71
CA GLY A 222 10.39 -0.31 39.98
C GLY A 222 9.49 -1.55 39.86
N HIS A 223 9.30 -2.07 38.64
CA HIS A 223 8.49 -3.26 38.40
C HIS A 223 9.40 -4.47 38.19
N LYS A 224 9.04 -5.62 38.78
CA LYS A 224 9.79 -6.87 38.61
C LYS A 224 9.15 -7.68 37.49
N CYS A 225 9.96 -8.24 36.58
CA CYS A 225 9.48 -9.25 35.65
C CYS A 225 8.86 -10.42 36.43
N GLY A 226 7.69 -10.88 36.01
CA GLY A 226 7.05 -12.07 36.58
C GLY A 226 8.02 -13.25 36.51
N LYS A 227 8.38 -13.82 37.67
CA LYS A 227 9.12 -15.08 37.69
C LYS A 227 8.21 -16.18 37.15
N TRP A 228 8.77 -17.06 36.33
CA TRP A 228 8.08 -18.30 35.98
C TRP A 228 7.61 -19.01 37.27
N PRO A 229 6.36 -19.53 37.31
CA PRO A 229 6.03 -20.51 38.33
C PRO A 229 6.98 -21.69 38.10
N SER A 230 7.89 -21.92 39.04
CA SER A 230 8.74 -23.11 39.01
C SER A 230 7.79 -24.30 38.84
N PRO A 231 7.96 -25.13 37.80
CA PRO A 231 7.13 -26.30 37.65
C PRO A 231 7.31 -27.14 38.92
N THR A 232 6.27 -27.20 39.75
CA THR A 232 6.20 -28.11 40.89
C THR A 232 6.05 -29.51 40.30
N PHE A 233 7.17 -30.10 39.89
CA PHE A 233 7.21 -31.51 39.56
C PHE A 233 6.95 -32.27 40.87
N GLY A 234 5.68 -32.64 41.08
CA GLY A 234 5.34 -33.64 42.08
C GLY A 234 6.07 -34.95 41.73
N PRO A 235 6.50 -35.74 42.74
CA PRO A 235 7.23 -36.96 42.51
C PRO A 235 6.35 -37.94 41.70
N LEU A 236 6.71 -38.17 40.43
CA LEU A 236 6.11 -39.20 39.60
C LEU A 236 6.50 -40.57 40.19
N GLY A 237 5.49 -41.33 40.61
CA GLY A 237 5.63 -42.70 41.07
C GLY A 237 6.20 -43.59 39.96
N SER A 238 7.30 -44.29 40.29
CA SER A 238 7.79 -45.41 39.51
C SER A 238 6.79 -46.56 39.56
N SER A 239 6.25 -46.94 38.42
CA SER A 239 5.75 -48.30 38.20
C SER A 239 6.38 -48.82 36.93
N GLY A 240 7.34 -49.72 37.11
CA GLY A 240 7.92 -50.48 36.02
C GLY A 240 7.05 -51.68 35.70
N THR A 241 7.00 -52.07 34.43
CA THR A 241 6.82 -53.46 34.05
C THR A 241 7.51 -53.71 32.72
N GLN A 242 8.43 -54.68 32.75
CA GLN A 242 9.08 -55.37 31.63
C GLN A 242 7.97 -55.90 30.69
N GLY A 243 8.07 -55.92 29.35
CA GLY A 243 9.10 -56.51 28.51
C GLY A 243 8.42 -57.58 27.64
N THR A 244 8.69 -57.62 26.33
CA THR A 244 8.92 -58.83 25.50
C THR A 244 9.09 -58.45 24.03
N GLU A 245 10.18 -58.94 23.46
CA GLU A 245 10.52 -59.03 22.04
C GLU A 245 9.49 -59.83 21.24
N SER A 246 9.35 -59.53 19.94
CA SER A 246 9.14 -60.51 18.87
C SER A 246 9.32 -59.85 17.50
N ASP A 247 10.28 -60.37 16.74
CA ASP A 247 10.50 -60.14 15.32
C ASP A 247 9.30 -60.55 14.46
N ASN A 248 9.04 -59.85 13.34
CA ASN A 248 8.82 -60.53 12.07
C ASN A 248 8.90 -59.60 10.85
N LEU A 249 9.78 -59.98 9.91
CA LEU A 249 9.90 -59.51 8.54
C LEU A 249 8.88 -60.25 7.65
N GLY A 250 8.35 -59.60 6.60
CA GLY A 250 7.75 -60.33 5.48
C GLY A 250 6.80 -59.56 4.56
N ASN A 251 7.33 -59.10 3.42
CA ASN A 251 6.79 -59.10 2.05
C ASN A 251 5.26 -59.03 1.76
N LEU A 252 4.89 -57.99 0.97
CA LEU A 252 4.26 -57.93 -0.39
C LEU A 252 3.34 -59.11 -0.88
N PRO A 253 2.41 -58.97 -1.88
CA PRO A 253 2.18 -57.90 -2.88
C PRO A 253 0.70 -57.61 -3.30
N ASN A 254 0.53 -56.66 -4.24
CA ASN A 254 -0.43 -56.55 -5.38
C ASN A 254 -1.93 -56.96 -5.32
N SER A 255 -2.71 -56.11 -6.02
CA SER A 255 -3.83 -56.43 -6.94
C SER A 255 -5.22 -56.77 -6.37
N HIS A 256 -6.21 -55.91 -6.63
CA HIS A 256 -7.37 -56.32 -7.45
C HIS A 256 -8.25 -55.14 -7.90
N CYS A 257 -8.55 -55.11 -9.20
CA CYS A 257 -9.74 -54.50 -9.76
C CYS A 257 -10.94 -55.41 -9.52
N GLY A 258 -12.09 -54.85 -9.17
CA GLY A 258 -13.33 -55.60 -9.03
C GLY A 258 -14.54 -54.69 -9.18
N SER A 259 -15.11 -54.69 -10.38
CA SER A 259 -16.50 -54.33 -10.60
C SER A 259 -17.38 -55.45 -10.05
N ASP A 260 -18.38 -55.16 -9.22
CA ASP A 260 -19.63 -55.89 -9.29
C ASP A 260 -20.81 -55.11 -8.70
N GLY A 261 -21.96 -55.30 -9.33
CA GLY A 261 -23.21 -54.62 -9.01
C GLY A 261 -23.90 -55.20 -7.78
N GLY A 262 -24.50 -54.32 -6.99
CA GLY A 262 -25.39 -54.68 -5.89
C GLY A 262 -26.61 -53.77 -5.88
N ILE A 263 -27.70 -54.23 -6.48
CA ILE A 263 -29.04 -53.66 -6.29
C ILE A 263 -29.50 -54.09 -4.89
N GLY A 264 -29.23 -53.25 -3.89
CA GLY A 264 -29.68 -53.41 -2.53
C GLY A 264 -30.73 -52.36 -2.18
N ARG A 265 -32.00 -52.73 -2.32
CA ARG A 265 -33.12 -52.03 -1.67
C ARG A 265 -33.04 -52.33 -0.17
N SER A 266 -32.66 -51.34 0.62
CA SER A 266 -32.87 -51.34 2.07
C SER A 266 -33.65 -50.09 2.45
N ASP A 267 -34.94 -50.32 2.63
CA ASP A 267 -35.91 -49.45 3.26
C ASP A 267 -35.54 -49.35 4.74
N GLY A 268 -35.15 -48.15 5.17
CA GLY A 268 -34.54 -47.89 6.47
C GLY A 268 -34.57 -46.40 6.74
N THR A 269 -35.76 -45.88 7.02
CA THR A 269 -36.00 -44.53 7.53
C THR A 269 -35.43 -44.38 8.94
N ASP A 270 -34.10 -44.23 9.04
CA ASP A 270 -33.48 -43.63 10.21
C ASP A 270 -33.44 -42.13 10.00
N ALA A 271 -34.33 -41.43 10.71
CA ALA A 271 -34.35 -39.98 10.81
C ALA A 271 -33.08 -39.54 11.54
N HIS A 272 -31.98 -39.40 10.79
CA HIS A 272 -30.82 -38.62 11.22
C HIS A 272 -31.31 -37.19 11.46
N VAL A 273 -31.56 -36.89 12.74
CA VAL A 273 -31.69 -35.53 13.25
C VAL A 273 -30.41 -34.82 12.84
N ALA A 274 -30.50 -34.02 11.78
CA ALA A 274 -29.44 -33.14 11.36
C ALA A 274 -29.15 -32.21 12.54
N HIS A 275 -28.09 -32.53 13.28
CA HIS A 275 -27.49 -31.60 14.21
C HIS A 275 -26.97 -30.45 13.35
N THR A 276 -27.80 -29.41 13.21
CA THR A 276 -27.37 -28.11 12.74
C THR A 276 -26.37 -27.61 13.76
N GLU A 277 -25.09 -27.95 13.54
CA GLU A 277 -23.99 -27.33 14.25
C GLU A 277 -24.11 -25.84 14.01
N VAL A 278 -24.46 -25.12 15.08
CA VAL A 278 -24.47 -23.67 15.10
C VAL A 278 -23.01 -23.26 14.97
N GLN A 279 -22.55 -23.00 13.75
CA GLN A 279 -21.22 -22.44 13.53
C GLN A 279 -21.13 -21.12 14.28
N GLU A 280 -20.26 -21.09 15.28
CA GLU A 280 -19.93 -19.90 16.04
C GLU A 280 -19.29 -18.89 15.07
N VAL A 281 -20.05 -17.87 14.70
CA VAL A 281 -19.58 -16.84 13.76
C VAL A 281 -18.62 -15.94 14.52
N ASN A 282 -17.39 -15.82 14.03
CA ASN A 282 -16.39 -14.93 14.61
C ASN A 282 -16.94 -13.48 14.66
N PRO A 283 -16.99 -12.83 15.83
CA PRO A 283 -17.60 -11.51 15.99
C PRO A 283 -16.91 -10.43 15.15
N LEU A 284 -15.63 -10.61 14.79
CA LEU A 284 -14.92 -9.68 13.92
C LEU A 284 -15.53 -9.60 12.52
N LEU A 285 -16.10 -10.70 12.01
CA LEU A 285 -16.74 -10.73 10.69
C LEU A 285 -18.08 -10.00 10.65
N LEU A 286 -18.64 -9.65 11.82
CA LEU A 286 -19.88 -8.91 11.97
C LEU A 286 -19.67 -7.39 12.07
N GLN A 287 -18.42 -6.93 12.06
CA GLN A 287 -18.11 -5.50 12.12
C GLN A 287 -18.53 -4.79 10.82
N PRO A 288 -19.05 -3.56 10.90
CA PRO A 288 -19.27 -2.71 9.73
C PRO A 288 -17.98 -2.54 8.93
N ILE A 289 -18.09 -2.46 7.60
CA ILE A 289 -16.93 -2.31 6.71
C ILE A 289 -16.10 -1.06 7.06
N GLN A 290 -16.74 0.03 7.51
CA GLN A 290 -16.03 1.23 7.93
C GLN A 290 -15.16 0.96 9.17
N ASP A 291 -15.76 0.47 10.26
CA ASP A 291 -15.07 0.15 11.51
C ASP A 291 -13.93 -0.84 11.29
N TRP A 292 -14.15 -1.82 10.40
CA TRP A 292 -13.11 -2.74 9.97
C TRP A 292 -11.93 -2.01 9.32
N LEU A 293 -12.17 -1.16 8.31
CA LEU A 293 -11.08 -0.44 7.63
C LEU A 293 -10.31 0.51 8.57
N GLU A 294 -11.00 1.12 9.54
CA GLU A 294 -10.39 1.94 10.59
C GLU A 294 -9.53 1.08 11.53
N SER A 295 -10.00 -0.12 11.91
CA SER A 295 -9.24 -1.04 12.77
C SER A 295 -7.99 -1.63 12.10
N VAL A 296 -8.00 -1.71 10.76
CA VAL A 296 -6.88 -2.24 9.98
C VAL A 296 -5.75 -1.20 9.86
N ASP A 297 -6.11 0.08 9.81
CA ASP A 297 -5.18 1.18 9.56
C ASP A 297 -5.59 2.45 10.32
N ASP A 298 -4.93 2.69 11.46
CA ASP A 298 -5.13 3.88 12.30
C ASP A 298 -4.91 5.21 11.54
N SER A 299 -4.18 5.19 10.43
CA SER A 299 -3.90 6.39 9.63
C SER A 299 -5.04 6.76 8.68
N GLY A 300 -6.03 5.87 8.50
CA GLY A 300 -7.19 6.10 7.64
C GLY A 300 -6.89 6.08 6.14
N PHE A 301 -5.72 5.61 5.69
CA PHE A 301 -5.43 5.52 4.26
C PHE A 301 -6.31 4.49 3.56
N LEU A 302 -6.81 3.47 4.28
CA LEU A 302 -7.71 2.47 3.72
C LEU A 302 -9.15 2.95 3.55
N LEU A 303 -9.59 4.00 4.25
CA LEU A 303 -10.94 4.57 4.13
C LEU A 303 -11.24 5.08 2.72
N GLN A 304 -10.22 5.43 1.93
CA GLN A 304 -10.42 5.84 0.53
C GLN A 304 -11.05 4.74 -0.36
N TYR A 305 -11.02 3.48 0.08
CA TYR A 305 -11.61 2.34 -0.61
C TYR A 305 -13.03 2.01 -0.15
N TYR A 306 -13.53 2.68 0.90
CA TYR A 306 -14.81 2.39 1.52
C TYR A 306 -15.97 2.32 0.52
N ASP A 307 -16.16 3.38 -0.29
CA ASP A 307 -17.26 3.46 -1.26
C ASP A 307 -17.20 2.30 -2.28
N GLN A 308 -16.01 1.95 -2.73
CA GLN A 308 -15.82 0.87 -3.70
C GLN A 308 -16.06 -0.50 -3.04
N ILE A 309 -15.63 -0.70 -1.81
CA ILE A 309 -15.84 -1.97 -1.08
C ILE A 309 -17.34 -2.16 -0.80
N VAL A 310 -18.02 -1.16 -0.25
CA VAL A 310 -19.47 -1.23 0.04
C VAL A 310 -20.31 -1.38 -1.22
N ALA A 311 -19.87 -0.84 -2.36
CA ALA A 311 -20.56 -1.03 -3.63
C ALA A 311 -20.47 -2.47 -4.19
N ASN A 312 -19.46 -3.25 -3.79
CA ASN A 312 -19.25 -4.62 -4.27
C ASN A 312 -19.51 -5.70 -3.22
N PHE A 313 -19.58 -5.33 -1.94
CA PHE A 313 -19.69 -6.25 -0.81
C PHE A 313 -20.66 -5.72 0.24
N ASP A 314 -21.54 -6.61 0.71
CA ASP A 314 -22.55 -6.30 1.72
C ASP A 314 -21.98 -6.37 3.15
N SER A 315 -20.96 -7.21 3.37
CA SER A 315 -20.38 -7.43 4.70
C SER A 315 -18.94 -7.94 4.66
N LEU A 316 -18.23 -7.79 5.78
CA LEU A 316 -16.89 -8.37 5.95
C LEU A 316 -16.92 -9.90 5.91
N LYS A 317 -17.97 -10.52 6.45
CA LYS A 317 -18.21 -11.96 6.33
C LYS A 317 -18.21 -12.42 4.87
N GLN A 318 -18.88 -11.69 3.97
CA GLN A 318 -18.89 -12.03 2.54
C GLN A 318 -17.49 -11.96 1.92
N ILE A 319 -16.67 -10.96 2.30
CA ILE A 319 -15.29 -10.85 1.82
C ILE A 319 -14.46 -12.06 2.28
N HIS A 320 -14.59 -12.43 3.55
CA HIS A 320 -13.93 -13.61 4.11
C HIS A 320 -14.35 -14.90 3.38
N ASP A 321 -15.65 -15.17 3.31
CA ASP A 321 -16.17 -16.44 2.78
C ASP A 321 -15.91 -16.62 1.28
N VAL A 322 -15.78 -15.52 0.51
CA VAL A 322 -15.61 -15.56 -0.95
C VAL A 322 -14.15 -15.41 -1.38
N TYR A 323 -13.30 -14.71 -0.61
CA TYR A 323 -11.94 -14.36 -1.05
C TYR A 323 -10.83 -14.80 -0.11
N PHE A 324 -11.12 -15.27 1.10
CA PHE A 324 -10.09 -15.71 2.03
C PHE A 324 -10.01 -17.24 2.07
N HIS A 325 -8.92 -17.78 1.55
CA HIS A 325 -8.68 -19.22 1.47
C HIS A 325 -7.22 -19.52 1.83
N ASP A 326 -6.98 -20.62 2.55
CA ASP A 326 -5.63 -21.09 2.91
C ASP A 326 -4.75 -20.01 3.58
N GLY A 327 -5.36 -19.22 4.48
CA GLY A 327 -4.66 -18.14 5.19
C GLY A 327 -4.27 -16.93 4.32
N CYS A 328 -4.79 -16.85 3.08
CA CYS A 328 -4.43 -15.85 2.10
C CYS A 328 -5.68 -15.18 1.48
N LEU A 329 -5.59 -13.87 1.27
CA LEU A 329 -6.64 -13.11 0.56
C LEU A 329 -6.39 -13.14 -0.95
N ASP A 330 -7.38 -13.62 -1.71
CA ASP A 330 -7.33 -13.80 -3.17
C ASP A 330 -7.08 -12.46 -3.88
N PRO A 331 -6.15 -12.40 -4.86
CA PRO A 331 -5.93 -11.23 -5.70
C PRO A 331 -7.18 -10.60 -6.35
N GLN A 332 -8.22 -11.39 -6.64
CA GLN A 332 -9.48 -10.92 -7.22
C GLN A 332 -10.21 -9.93 -6.30
N PHE A 333 -10.08 -10.08 -4.98
CA PHE A 333 -10.63 -9.11 -4.03
C PHE A 333 -10.08 -7.71 -4.28
N PHE A 334 -8.76 -7.57 -4.46
CA PHE A 334 -8.16 -6.25 -4.66
C PHE A 334 -8.59 -5.60 -5.97
N LEU A 335 -8.91 -6.40 -6.99
CA LEU A 335 -9.44 -5.90 -8.25
C LEU A 335 -10.87 -5.36 -8.05
N ALA A 336 -11.73 -6.13 -7.38
CA ALA A 336 -13.11 -5.72 -7.09
C ALA A 336 -13.17 -4.49 -6.15
N ALA A 337 -12.36 -4.49 -5.09
CA ALA A 337 -12.26 -3.40 -4.13
C ALA A 337 -11.52 -2.15 -4.66
N GLY A 338 -10.93 -2.19 -5.86
CA GLY A 338 -10.18 -1.08 -6.44
C GLY A 338 -8.85 -0.77 -5.71
N VAL A 339 -8.31 -1.72 -4.94
CA VAL A 339 -7.07 -1.57 -4.19
C VAL A 339 -5.87 -1.80 -5.13
N THR A 340 -5.27 -0.71 -5.62
CA THR A 340 -4.14 -0.78 -6.55
C THR A 340 -2.78 -0.76 -5.87
N LYS A 341 -2.66 -0.07 -4.73
CA LYS A 341 -1.38 0.16 -4.04
C LYS A 341 -0.92 -1.09 -3.28
N LEU A 342 0.32 -1.52 -3.54
CA LEU A 342 0.91 -2.71 -2.94
C LEU A 342 0.95 -2.67 -1.40
N GLY A 343 1.30 -1.53 -0.81
CA GLY A 343 1.32 -1.37 0.64
C GLY A 343 -0.05 -1.65 1.27
N HIS A 344 -1.13 -1.16 0.65
CA HIS A 344 -2.49 -1.35 1.15
C HIS A 344 -2.94 -2.82 1.01
N LYS A 345 -2.58 -3.48 -0.10
CA LYS A 345 -2.81 -4.92 -0.27
C LYS A 345 -2.15 -5.72 0.86
N ARG A 346 -0.88 -5.43 1.17
CA ARG A 346 -0.12 -6.12 2.23
C ARG A 346 -0.73 -5.92 3.61
N ILE A 347 -1.20 -4.71 3.93
CA ILE A 347 -1.86 -4.41 5.21
C ILE A 347 -3.13 -5.25 5.35
N LEU A 348 -4.01 -5.26 4.33
CA LEU A 348 -5.23 -6.06 4.33
C LEU A 348 -4.94 -7.56 4.43
N GLN A 349 -3.99 -8.08 3.65
CA GLN A 349 -3.57 -9.49 3.73
C GLN A 349 -3.02 -9.87 5.09
N LYS A 350 -2.20 -9.00 5.71
CA LYS A 350 -1.67 -9.20 7.05
C LYS A 350 -2.81 -9.26 8.07
N TRP A 351 -3.74 -8.32 8.02
CA TRP A 351 -4.87 -8.30 8.94
C TRP A 351 -5.72 -9.57 8.87
N PHE A 352 -6.08 -10.03 7.66
CA PHE A 352 -6.85 -11.27 7.50
C PHE A 352 -6.08 -12.50 8.02
N ARG A 353 -4.80 -12.61 7.69
CA ARG A 353 -3.94 -13.68 8.20
C ARG A 353 -3.83 -13.65 9.73
N ASP A 354 -3.65 -12.48 10.33
CA ASP A 354 -3.45 -12.37 11.78
C ASP A 354 -4.72 -12.76 12.59
N HIS A 355 -5.91 -12.72 11.97
CA HIS A 355 -7.20 -12.99 12.65
C HIS A 355 -7.89 -14.30 12.21
N PHE A 356 -7.55 -14.85 11.04
CA PHE A 356 -8.24 -16.01 10.45
C PHE A 356 -7.31 -17.08 9.88
N GLY A 357 -6.00 -16.82 9.79
CA GLY A 357 -4.99 -17.78 9.31
C GLY A 357 -4.24 -18.43 10.45
#